data_AF-A0A416XHL2-F1
#
_entry.id   AF-A0A416XHL2-F1
#
_cell.length_a   1.000
_cell.length_b   1.000
_cell.length_c   1.000
_cell.angle_alpha   90.00
_cell.angle_beta   90.00
_cell.angle_gamma   90.00
#
_symmetry.space_group_name_H-M   'P 1'
#
loop_
_entity.id
_entity.type
_entity.pdbx_description
1 polymer ?
#
loop_
_entity_poly.entity_id
_entity_poly.type
_entity_poly.pdbx_seq_one_letter_code
_entity_poly.pdbx_strand_id
1 'polypeptide(L)'
;MKLLLLLFLFLQGLTGNESDCKAFYEKTLYPISLKGNLIKKEKTDEYYLLYVKNEEEGGKEVIVRLLKNQTGKSIFLFALDNSLISKRKGETALHVLAPISNGFKGRIFPDLCE
;
A
#
# COMPACT_ATOMS: atom_id res chain seq x y z
N MET A 1 18.11 -36.46 -23.83
CA MET A 1 17.57 -35.12 -23.47
C MET A 1 16.10 -35.20 -23.00
N LYS A 2 15.79 -35.98 -21.95
CA LYS A 2 14.42 -36.05 -21.37
C LYS A 2 14.38 -35.80 -19.86
N LEU A 3 15.53 -35.71 -19.21
CA LEU A 3 15.64 -35.56 -17.75
C LEU A 3 15.57 -34.11 -17.27
N LEU A 4 15.79 -33.13 -18.14
CA LEU A 4 15.76 -31.70 -17.78
C LEU A 4 14.34 -31.12 -17.68
N LEU A 5 13.33 -31.79 -18.25
CA LEU A 5 11.94 -31.35 -18.21
C LEU A 5 11.25 -31.64 -16.87
N LEU A 6 11.75 -32.61 -16.10
CA LEU A 6 11.19 -32.96 -14.79
C LEU A 6 11.58 -31.98 -13.68
N LEU A 7 12.70 -31.25 -13.82
CA LEU A 7 13.12 -30.24 -12.84
C LEU A 7 12.24 -28.97 -12.88
N PHE A 8 11.63 -28.68 -14.04
CA PHE A 8 10.78 -27.49 -14.20
C PHE A 8 9.41 -27.61 -13.53
N LEU A 9 8.94 -28.84 -13.27
CA LEU A 9 7.65 -29.08 -12.62
C LEU A 9 7.71 -28.94 -11.10
N PHE A 10 8.90 -28.98 -10.48
CA PHE A 10 9.05 -28.76 -9.05
C PHE A 10 9.11 -27.27 -8.64
N LEU A 11 9.38 -26.35 -9.58
CA LEU A 11 9.40 -24.91 -9.31
C LEU A 11 8.03 -24.24 -9.39
N GLN A 12 7.01 -24.92 -9.92
CA GLN A 12 5.64 -24.38 -10.01
C GLN A 12 4.80 -24.66 -8.75
N GLY A 13 5.36 -25.37 -7.76
CA GLY A 13 4.69 -25.74 -6.51
C GLY A 13 4.71 -24.68 -5.40
N LEU A 14 5.16 -23.45 -5.67
CA LEU A 14 5.17 -22.33 -4.70
C LEU A 14 4.16 -21.24 -5.06
N THR A 15 2.98 -21.58 -5.61
CA THR A 15 1.86 -20.63 -5.71
C THR A 15 0.99 -20.73 -4.47
N GLY A 16 1.62 -20.47 -3.34
CA GLY A 16 1.00 -20.27 -2.04
C GLY A 16 1.81 -19.27 -1.24
N ASN A 17 2.38 -18.26 -1.90
CA ASN A 17 3.11 -17.21 -1.20
C ASN A 17 2.10 -16.15 -0.78
N GLU A 18 1.75 -16.13 0.50
CA GLU A 18 1.85 -14.87 1.23
C GLU A 18 3.14 -14.20 0.76
N SER A 19 3.03 -13.26 -0.20
CA SER A 19 4.16 -12.39 -0.52
C SER A 19 4.60 -11.81 0.80
N ASP A 20 5.85 -12.04 1.23
CA ASP A 20 6.37 -11.54 2.51
C ASP A 20 5.97 -10.07 2.63
N CYS A 21 4.92 -9.83 3.43
CA CYS A 21 4.19 -8.58 3.41
C CYS A 21 5.13 -7.46 3.84
N LYS A 22 6.01 -7.79 4.79
CA LYS A 22 7.07 -6.93 5.25
C LYS A 22 8.02 -6.60 4.12
N ALA A 23 8.54 -7.58 3.38
CA ALA A 23 9.42 -7.33 2.23
C ALA A 23 8.75 -6.46 1.16
N PHE A 24 7.44 -6.64 0.91
CA PHE A 24 6.68 -5.79 -0.01
C PHE A 24 6.68 -4.32 0.44
N TYR A 25 6.34 -4.04 1.71
CA TYR A 25 6.28 -2.66 2.21
C TYR A 25 7.68 -2.06 2.49
N GLU A 26 8.69 -2.87 2.79
CA GLU A 26 10.10 -2.46 2.83
C GLU A 26 10.58 -2.00 1.45
N LYS A 27 10.13 -2.65 0.38
CA LYS A 27 10.48 -2.25 -0.98
C LYS A 27 9.70 -1.03 -1.46
N THR A 28 8.40 -0.96 -1.15
CA THR A 28 7.48 -0.01 -1.79
C THR A 28 7.22 1.25 -0.96
N LEU A 29 7.14 1.13 0.37
CA LEU A 29 6.83 2.25 1.25
C LEU A 29 8.06 2.73 2.01
N TYR A 30 8.81 1.87 2.68
CA TYR A 30 9.95 2.26 3.52
C TYR A 30 10.88 3.35 2.92
N PRO A 31 11.30 3.31 1.64
CA PRO A 31 12.25 4.29 1.10
C PRO A 31 11.66 5.68 0.81
N ILE A 32 10.34 5.81 0.68
CA ILE A 32 9.70 7.08 0.30
C ILE A 32 9.29 7.91 1.52
N SER A 33 9.07 9.20 1.32
CA SER A 33 8.32 10.05 2.24
C SER A 33 7.09 10.55 1.49
N LEU A 34 5.97 10.65 2.19
CA LEU A 34 4.70 11.02 1.59
C LEU A 34 3.98 11.98 2.50
N LYS A 35 3.52 13.09 1.95
CA LYS A 35 2.51 13.95 2.57
C LYS A 35 1.71 14.60 1.47
N GLY A 36 0.41 14.30 1.42
CA GLY A 36 -0.40 14.79 0.32
C GLY A 36 -1.87 14.46 0.41
N ASN A 37 -2.64 15.06 -0.49
CA ASN A 37 -4.06 14.83 -0.64
C ASN A 37 -4.33 13.59 -1.48
N LEU A 38 -5.24 12.75 -1.02
CA LEU A 38 -5.81 11.66 -1.81
C LEU A 38 -6.67 12.23 -2.93
N ILE A 39 -6.33 11.86 -4.17
CA ILE A 39 -7.02 12.34 -5.39
C ILE A 39 -7.99 11.27 -5.90
N LYS A 40 -7.58 9.99 -5.81
CA LYS A 40 -8.34 8.85 -6.34
C LYS A 40 -8.01 7.60 -5.53
N LYS A 41 -8.98 6.69 -5.46
CA LYS A 41 -8.77 5.31 -5.03
C LYS A 41 -9.20 4.33 -6.12
N GLU A 42 -8.52 3.20 -6.21
CA GLU A 42 -8.88 2.12 -7.13
C GLU A 42 -8.69 0.75 -6.48
N LYS A 43 -9.61 -0.18 -6.73
CA LYS A 43 -9.48 -1.57 -6.32
C LYS A 43 -9.19 -2.40 -7.57
N THR A 44 -8.02 -3.04 -7.61
CA THR A 44 -7.63 -3.97 -8.68
C THR A 44 -7.81 -5.41 -8.22
N ASP A 45 -7.35 -6.39 -9.00
CA ASP A 45 -7.32 -7.80 -8.58
C ASP A 45 -6.24 -8.09 -7.53
N GLU A 46 -5.17 -7.31 -7.49
CA GLU A 46 -4.02 -7.55 -6.61
C GLU A 46 -3.96 -6.57 -5.42
N TYR A 47 -4.40 -5.32 -5.59
CA TYR A 47 -4.16 -4.26 -4.61
C TYR A 47 -5.37 -3.35 -4.39
N TYR A 48 -5.32 -2.65 -3.26
CA TYR A 48 -6.01 -1.38 -3.07
C TYR A 48 -5.03 -0.24 -3.36
N LEU A 49 -5.33 0.61 -4.33
CA LEU A 49 -4.48 1.71 -4.77
C LEU A 49 -5.01 3.03 -4.24
N LEU A 50 -4.12 3.83 -3.66
CA LEU A 50 -4.38 5.21 -3.28
C LEU A 50 -3.47 6.13 -4.09
N TYR A 51 -4.05 7.04 -4.86
CA TYR A 51 -3.33 8.01 -5.69
C TYR A 51 -3.24 9.33 -4.93
N VAL A 52 -2.03 9.72 -4.52
CA VAL A 52 -1.79 10.84 -3.62
C VAL A 52 -0.96 11.91 -4.32
N LYS A 53 -1.42 13.17 -4.24
CA LYS A 53 -0.63 14.33 -4.71
C LYS A 53 0.42 14.67 -3.67
N ASN A 54 1.65 14.18 -3.85
CA ASN A 54 2.72 14.34 -2.86
C ASN A 54 3.31 15.75 -2.89
N GLU A 55 3.10 16.52 -1.83
CA GLU A 55 3.60 17.89 -1.70
C GLU A 55 5.13 17.92 -1.53
N GLU A 56 5.71 16.88 -0.92
CA GLU A 56 7.16 16.79 -0.68
C GLU A 56 7.97 16.60 -1.98
N GLU A 57 7.34 16.11 -3.04
CA GLU A 57 7.94 15.93 -4.36
C GLU A 57 7.41 16.94 -5.39
N GLY A 58 7.07 18.15 -4.96
CA GLY A 58 6.63 19.22 -5.86
C GLY A 58 5.25 18.96 -6.48
N GLY A 59 4.39 18.21 -5.79
CA GLY A 59 3.02 17.92 -6.22
C GLY A 59 2.89 16.74 -7.20
N LYS A 60 3.94 15.93 -7.36
CA LYS A 60 3.89 14.71 -8.17
C LYS A 60 2.91 13.69 -7.58
N GLU A 61 2.28 12.93 -8.46
CA GLU A 61 1.41 11.83 -8.06
C GLU A 61 2.24 10.62 -7.62
N VAL A 62 1.93 10.10 -6.43
CA VAL A 62 2.51 8.87 -5.88
C VAL A 62 1.39 7.86 -5.67
N ILE A 63 1.62 6.62 -6.10
CA ILE A 63 0.67 5.52 -5.94
C ILE A 63 1.08 4.69 -4.73
N VAL A 64 0.31 4.78 -3.66
CA VAL A 64 0.41 3.88 -2.50
C VAL A 64 -0.33 2.59 -2.84
N ARG A 65 0.42 1.48 -2.91
CA ARG A 65 -0.12 0.15 -3.16
C ARG A 65 -0.30 -0.56 -1.82
N LEU A 66 -1.53 -0.95 -1.50
CA LEU A 66 -1.86 -1.71 -0.30
C LEU A 66 -2.24 -3.13 -0.71
N LEU A 67 -1.69 -4.12 -0.01
CA LEU A 67 -2.05 -5.52 -0.19
C LEU A 67 -3.52 -5.76 0.16
N LYS A 68 -4.12 -6.78 -0.43
CA LYS A 68 -5.51 -7.18 -0.18
C LYS A 68 -5.69 -7.98 1.13
N ASN A 69 -5.17 -7.46 2.23
CA ASN A 69 -5.41 -7.98 3.58
C ASN A 69 -6.44 -7.11 4.35
N GLN A 70 -6.65 -7.41 5.64
CA GLN A 70 -7.63 -6.70 6.45
C GLN A 70 -7.23 -5.23 6.65
N THR A 71 -5.94 -4.99 6.88
CA THR A 71 -5.43 -3.63 7.05
C THR A 71 -5.57 -2.80 5.77
N GLY A 72 -5.15 -3.33 4.63
CA GLY A 72 -5.30 -2.66 3.34
C GLY A 72 -6.76 -2.31 3.03
N LYS A 73 -7.69 -3.23 3.31
CA LYS A 73 -9.13 -2.98 3.20
C LYS A 73 -9.60 -1.88 4.16
N SER A 74 -9.16 -1.92 5.41
CA SER A 74 -9.50 -0.94 6.45
C SER A 74 -9.05 0.47 6.06
N ILE A 75 -7.81 0.61 5.58
CA ILE A 75 -7.28 1.87 5.06
C ILE A 75 -8.11 2.35 3.86
N PHE A 76 -8.35 1.47 2.88
CA PHE A 76 -9.09 1.83 1.67
C PHE A 76 -10.51 2.31 1.95
N LEU A 77 -11.19 1.73 2.94
CA LEU A 77 -12.53 2.16 3.36
C LEU A 77 -12.51 3.43 4.20
N PHE A 78 -11.48 3.60 5.05
CA PHE A 78 -11.35 4.76 5.93
C PHE A 78 -10.94 6.04 5.19
N ALA A 79 -10.04 5.93 4.21
CA ALA A 79 -9.62 7.07 3.41
C ALA A 79 -10.77 7.54 2.50
N LEU A 80 -11.07 8.83 2.49
CA LEU A 80 -12.11 9.44 1.67
C LEU A 80 -11.48 10.46 0.71
N ASP A 81 -12.23 10.93 -0.28
CA ASP A 81 -11.73 11.99 -1.17
C ASP A 81 -11.28 13.21 -0.35
N ASN A 82 -10.15 13.80 -0.72
CA ASN A 82 -9.46 14.86 0.05
C ASN A 82 -8.92 14.42 1.43
N SER A 83 -8.82 13.12 1.71
CA SER A 83 -8.03 12.63 2.84
C SER A 83 -6.57 13.08 2.73
N LEU A 84 -5.98 13.49 3.84
CA LEU A 84 -4.53 13.68 3.93
C LEU A 84 -3.88 12.34 4.25
N ILE A 85 -2.97 11.90 3.39
CA ILE A 85 -2.19 10.69 3.55
C ILE A 85 -0.75 11.11 3.84
N SER A 86 -0.17 10.57 4.91
CA SER A 86 1.23 10.84 5.22
C SER A 86 1.98 9.64 5.78
N LYS A 87 3.28 9.60 5.55
CA LYS A 87 4.18 8.54 5.99
C LYS A 87 5.63 9.06 5.96
N ARG A 88 6.46 8.66 6.91
CA ARG A 88 7.87 9.11 7.00
C ARG A 88 8.83 8.16 6.31
N LYS A 89 9.91 8.67 5.73
CA LYS A 89 11.01 7.84 5.23
C LYS A 89 11.58 6.96 6.35
N GLY A 90 11.81 5.68 6.06
CA GLY A 90 12.30 4.70 7.04
C GLY A 90 11.21 4.05 7.91
N GLU A 91 9.94 4.34 7.67
CA GLU A 91 8.81 3.73 8.38
C GLU A 91 7.81 3.13 7.38
N THR A 92 7.07 2.10 7.74
CA THR A 92 5.96 1.60 6.89
C THR A 92 4.59 2.09 7.36
N ALA A 93 4.51 2.67 8.57
CA ALA A 93 3.27 3.15 9.14
C ALA A 93 2.61 4.22 8.25
N LEU A 94 1.31 4.06 7.99
CA LEU A 94 0.53 5.00 7.19
C LEU A 94 -0.40 5.79 8.09
N HIS A 95 -0.39 7.12 7.94
CA HIS A 95 -1.28 8.01 8.67
C HIS A 95 -2.34 8.53 7.68
N VAL A 96 -3.60 8.42 8.07
CA VAL A 96 -4.73 8.87 7.25
C VAL A 96 -5.57 9.84 8.08
N LEU A 97 -5.78 11.04 7.56
CA LEU A 97 -6.74 12.00 8.08
C LEU A 97 -7.92 12.06 7.11
N ALA A 98 -9.06 11.49 7.50
CA ALA A 98 -10.29 11.51 6.72
C ALA A 98 -11.11 12.76 7.04
N PRO A 99 -11.59 13.52 6.04
CA PRO A 99 -12.40 14.70 6.29
C PRO A 99 -13.72 14.33 6.98
N ILE A 100 -14.13 15.18 7.91
CA ILE A 100 -15.45 15.20 8.55
C ILE A 100 -15.98 16.62 8.49
N SER A 101 -17.25 16.84 8.85
CA SER A 101 -17.95 18.12 8.65
C SER A 101 -17.17 19.36 9.09
N ASN A 102 -16.43 19.29 10.21
CA ASN A 102 -15.68 20.41 10.78
C ASN A 102 -14.21 20.06 11.08
N GLY A 103 -13.58 19.21 10.26
CA GLY A 103 -12.16 18.89 10.44
C GLY A 103 -11.77 17.53 9.90
N PHE A 104 -10.93 16.82 10.63
CA PHE A 104 -10.45 15.49 10.24
C PHE A 104 -10.57 14.47 11.36
N LYS A 105 -10.92 13.24 11.00
CA LYS A 105 -10.74 12.06 11.84
C LYS A 105 -9.43 11.38 11.44
N GLY A 106 -8.49 11.31 12.37
CA GLY A 106 -7.20 10.67 12.15
C GLY A 106 -7.17 9.20 12.55
N ARG A 107 -6.45 8.39 11.78
CA ARG A 107 -6.07 7.02 12.15
C ARG A 107 -4.64 6.73 11.71
N ILE A 108 -3.89 6.05 12.56
CA ILE A 108 -2.55 5.54 12.28
C ILE A 108 -2.68 4.03 12.06
N PHE A 109 -2.04 3.53 11.02
CA PHE A 109 -1.94 2.12 10.68
C PHE A 109 -0.47 1.70 10.82
N PRO A 110 -0.05 1.24 12.01
CA PRO A 110 1.36 0.97 12.31
C PRO A 110 1.86 -0.35 11.73
N ASP A 111 0.99 -1.36 11.65
CA ASP A 111 1.24 -2.62 10.98
C ASP A 111 0.33 -2.70 9.76
N LEU A 112 0.89 -3.02 8.60
CA LEU A 112 0.17 -3.15 7.33
C LEU A 112 -0.02 -4.60 6.91
N CYS A 113 0.43 -5.55 7.73
CA CYS A 113 0.47 -6.98 7.41
C CYS A 113 -0.65 -7.81 8.03
N GLU A 114 -1.48 -7.23 8.90
CA GLU A 114 -2.72 -7.84 9.41
C GLU A 114 -3.83 -7.93 8.35
#